data_AF-A0A518IPH5-F1
#
_entry.id   AF-A0A518IPH5-F1
#
_cell.length_a   1.000
_cell.length_b   1.000
_cell.length_c   1.000
_cell.angle_alpha   90.00
_cell.angle_beta   90.00
_cell.angle_gamma   90.00
#
_symmetry.space_group_name_H-M   'P 1'
#
loop_
_entity.id
_entity.type
_entity.pdbx_description
1 polymer ?
#
loop_
_entity_poly.entity_id
_entity_poly.type
_entity_poly.pdbx_seq_one_letter_code
_entity_poly.pdbx_strand_id
1 'polypeptide(L)'
;MNQNAETVDLPTQLARFARAYRFELLILTCFTPLALLHFRNLWRHDHYQFFPLILLVFPYLLWTSQQPGLPSSTSQRWEQGFTLTSLLLLAAALFLWSPNIAMMGAVFAAGSILLAMRRTGKIARFMPLWIVLWFLVRMPANLDTSLMLALQSWTSRAASLLLDALRIDHALLGNVIWAGPQNYFVEEACSGINSLFSLTALVAVALVLSPRPLVHAVLLIFAAAFWASVVNILRVALLVLFNERFQINLLEGTPHTIFGLLLFGFAGAMLVATDQFLMVFHQSEHIVDLDATKRQANGLQLNAPPLNNERSHPTPDRTPPLVGEHRFAAIASPLFIVLLLGQFYSLVAGAGYAERQSLPQSNVTFVATDLPLAIDGWEQSGFEVQKRDALNFFGEHSAIWTYRRNNYEVFVSIDYPFQQWHELIICYENQGKELASRKVLPSDNELPPIVYAELASPSGHTSLLAFCLFRRSGAALQPPPDTKGVAANLHGRFSRILDAGENSHEPTYQVQVLAPILNESDRLSDQAIIDLHQQVTRTLRSLVAAKTGDR
;
A
#
# COMPACT_ATOMS: atom_id res chain seq x y z
N MET A 1 -25.27 -3.39 52.33
CA MET A 1 -25.23 -2.91 50.93
C MET A 1 -23.88 -2.24 50.70
N ASN A 2 -22.89 -2.98 50.19
CA ASN A 2 -21.56 -2.45 49.90
C ASN A 2 -21.44 -2.20 48.39
N GLN A 3 -21.65 -0.96 47.99
CA GLN A 3 -21.21 -0.39 46.72
C GLN A 3 -20.05 0.57 47.03
N ASN A 4 -18.84 0.03 47.24
CA ASN A 4 -17.62 0.83 47.17
C ASN A 4 -16.86 0.35 45.95
N ALA A 5 -17.18 1.00 44.83
CA ALA A 5 -16.60 0.77 43.53
C ALA A 5 -15.10 1.05 43.57
N GLU A 6 -14.34 0.10 43.04
CA GLU A 6 -12.92 0.23 42.75
C GLU A 6 -12.70 1.38 41.75
N THR A 7 -12.36 2.58 42.24
CA THR A 7 -11.64 3.56 41.42
C THR A 7 -10.21 3.05 41.28
N VAL A 8 -10.02 2.10 40.36
CA VAL A 8 -8.72 1.57 39.99
C VAL A 8 -7.93 2.71 39.35
N ASP A 9 -6.90 3.17 40.05
CA ASP A 9 -6.05 4.29 39.65
C ASP A 9 -5.26 3.93 38.37
N LEU A 10 -5.66 4.49 37.22
CA LEU A 10 -5.09 4.25 35.89
C LEU A 10 -3.54 4.43 35.84
N PRO A 11 -2.94 5.45 36.51
CA PRO A 11 -1.49 5.62 36.57
C PRO A 11 -0.76 4.42 37.20
N THR A 12 -1.32 3.82 38.25
CA THR A 12 -0.71 2.65 38.91
C THR A 12 -0.84 1.36 38.11
N GLN A 13 -1.82 1.25 37.21
CA GLN A 13 -1.87 0.13 36.25
C GLN A 13 -0.84 0.27 35.13
N LEU A 14 -0.71 1.46 34.55
CA LEU A 14 0.29 1.75 33.51
C LEU A 14 1.72 1.53 34.02
N ALA A 15 2.02 2.00 35.24
CA ALA A 15 3.34 1.79 35.85
C ALA A 15 3.65 0.30 36.09
N ARG A 16 2.65 -0.51 36.48
CA ARG A 16 2.80 -1.96 36.62
C ARG A 16 3.01 -2.65 35.29
N PHE A 17 2.28 -2.25 34.25
CA PHE A 17 2.44 -2.76 32.89
C PHE A 17 3.84 -2.44 32.36
N ALA A 18 4.26 -1.18 32.42
CA ALA A 18 5.58 -0.73 31.97
C ALA A 18 6.71 -1.45 32.71
N ARG A 19 6.55 -1.72 34.01
CA ARG A 19 7.54 -2.48 34.79
C ARG A 19 7.60 -3.95 34.38
N ALA A 20 6.46 -4.57 34.06
CA ALA A 20 6.37 -5.97 33.69
C ALA A 20 6.91 -6.26 32.28
N TYR A 21 6.71 -5.35 31.32
CA TYR A 21 7.11 -5.52 29.90
C TYR A 21 8.21 -4.54 29.49
N ARG A 22 9.05 -4.12 30.45
CA ARG A 22 10.03 -3.03 30.26
C ARG A 22 11.00 -3.29 29.10
N PHE A 23 11.36 -4.55 28.87
CA PHE A 23 12.35 -4.93 27.87
C PHE A 23 11.76 -4.87 26.46
N GLU A 24 10.56 -5.43 26.29
CA GLU A 24 9.82 -5.43 25.04
C GLU A 24 9.37 -4.01 24.68
N LEU A 25 8.97 -3.22 25.67
CA LEU A 25 8.59 -1.82 25.47
C LEU A 25 9.80 -0.97 25.07
N LEU A 26 10.98 -1.27 25.61
CA LEU A 26 12.24 -0.63 25.22
C LEU A 26 12.59 -0.97 23.76
N ILE A 27 12.46 -2.23 23.35
CA ILE A 27 12.61 -2.63 21.94
C ILE A 27 11.62 -1.86 21.05
N LEU A 28 10.35 -1.81 21.44
CA LEU A 28 9.32 -1.12 20.66
C LEU A 28 9.65 0.38 20.51
N THR A 29 10.14 1.03 21.58
CA THR A 29 10.55 2.44 21.50
C THR A 29 11.73 2.68 20.56
N CYS A 30 12.62 1.69 20.35
CA CYS A 30 13.70 1.80 19.37
C CYS A 30 13.18 1.92 17.93
N PHE A 31 11.97 1.44 17.63
CA PHE A 31 11.37 1.58 16.30
C PHE A 31 10.74 2.95 16.05
N THR A 32 10.50 3.75 17.10
CA THR A 32 9.70 4.98 17.02
C THR A 32 10.13 5.91 15.87
N PRO A 33 11.43 6.21 15.66
CA PRO A 33 11.85 7.12 14.59
C PRO A 33 11.47 6.64 13.19
N LEU A 34 11.85 5.42 12.83
CA LEU A 34 11.50 4.84 11.52
C LEU A 34 10.00 4.55 11.40
N ALA A 35 9.31 4.23 12.50
CA ALA A 35 7.87 4.04 12.50
C ALA A 35 7.11 5.35 12.23
N LEU A 36 7.56 6.48 12.77
CA LEU A 36 6.99 7.80 12.47
C LEU A 36 7.20 8.17 11.00
N LEU A 37 8.39 7.92 10.44
CA LEU A 37 8.65 8.08 9.01
C LEU A 37 7.74 7.19 8.16
N HIS A 38 7.55 5.93 8.59
CA HIS A 38 6.65 4.99 7.94
C HIS A 38 5.21 5.50 7.93
N PHE A 39 4.66 5.91 9.08
CA PHE A 39 3.27 6.41 9.14
C PHE A 39 3.06 7.67 8.31
N ARG A 40 4.05 8.56 8.26
CA ARG A 40 4.00 9.74 7.41
C ARG A 40 4.01 9.38 5.92
N ASN A 41 4.77 8.34 5.53
CA ASN A 41 4.74 7.81 4.17
C ASN A 41 3.43 7.07 3.88
N LEU A 42 2.89 6.36 4.87
CA LEU A 42 1.62 5.63 4.78
C LEU A 42 0.43 6.58 4.57
N TRP A 43 0.46 7.75 5.22
CA TRP A 43 -0.56 8.80 5.07
C TRP A 43 -0.73 9.27 3.62
N ARG A 44 0.35 9.24 2.85
CA ARG A 44 0.31 9.67 1.45
C ARG A 44 -0.45 8.70 0.57
N HIS A 45 -0.49 7.41 0.93
CA HIS A 45 -1.19 6.39 0.17
C HIS A 45 -2.65 6.30 0.61
N ASP A 46 -3.57 6.69 -0.28
CA ASP A 46 -5.01 6.76 0.03
C ASP A 46 -5.57 5.44 0.56
N HIS A 47 -5.12 4.30 -0.01
CA HIS A 47 -5.58 2.98 0.38
C HIS A 47 -5.07 2.49 1.74
N TYR A 48 -4.19 3.22 2.41
CA TYR A 48 -3.76 2.92 3.78
C TYR A 48 -4.21 3.97 4.81
N GLN A 49 -4.93 5.03 4.41
CA GLN A 49 -5.33 6.12 5.33
C GLN A 49 -6.22 5.67 6.51
N PHE A 50 -6.71 4.42 6.53
CA PHE A 50 -7.41 3.83 7.67
C PHE A 50 -6.48 3.47 8.86
N PHE A 51 -5.15 3.47 8.70
CA PHE A 51 -4.21 3.06 9.76
C PHE A 51 -4.37 3.81 11.10
N PRO A 52 -4.73 5.12 11.17
CA PRO A 52 -4.91 5.81 12.45
C PRO A 52 -6.08 5.23 13.24
N LEU A 53 -7.13 4.77 12.54
CA LEU A 53 -8.25 4.08 13.16
C LEU A 53 -7.80 2.78 13.81
N ILE A 54 -6.90 2.02 13.18
CA ILE A 54 -6.33 0.82 13.77
C ILE A 54 -5.54 1.16 15.04
N LEU A 55 -4.69 2.19 15.00
CA LEU A 55 -3.94 2.63 16.18
C LEU A 55 -4.85 3.05 17.34
N LEU A 56 -6.00 3.67 17.03
CA LEU A 56 -6.99 4.11 18.02
C LEU A 56 -7.81 2.93 18.58
N VAL A 57 -8.20 1.99 17.72
CA VAL A 57 -9.05 0.84 18.10
C VAL A 57 -8.23 -0.27 18.77
N PHE A 58 -6.95 -0.42 18.46
CA PHE A 58 -6.12 -1.51 18.97
C PHE A 58 -6.02 -1.56 20.51
N PRO A 59 -5.84 -0.45 21.25
CA PRO A 59 -5.92 -0.46 22.72
C PRO A 59 -7.26 -0.97 23.26
N TYR A 60 -8.37 -0.63 22.61
CA TYR A 60 -9.70 -1.13 22.96
C TYR A 60 -9.83 -2.64 22.67
N LEU A 61 -9.29 -3.12 21.54
CA LEU A 61 -9.20 -4.56 21.23
C LEU A 61 -8.37 -5.31 22.28
N LEU A 62 -7.23 -4.74 22.66
CA LEU A 62 -6.39 -5.34 23.69
C LEU A 62 -7.12 -5.40 25.03
N TRP A 63 -7.84 -4.33 25.42
CA TRP A 63 -8.60 -4.30 26.66
C TRP A 63 -9.75 -5.31 26.67
N THR A 64 -10.55 -5.38 25.60
CA THR A 64 -11.67 -6.34 25.48
C THR A 64 -11.22 -7.80 25.35
N SER A 65 -10.00 -8.03 24.87
CA SER A 65 -9.40 -9.37 24.80
C SER A 65 -8.85 -9.89 26.13
N GLN A 66 -8.78 -9.03 27.16
CA GLN A 66 -8.30 -9.43 28.47
C GLN A 66 -9.36 -10.29 29.16
N GLN A 67 -9.02 -11.55 29.40
CA GLN A 67 -9.86 -12.48 30.14
C GLN A 67 -9.01 -13.08 31.26
N PRO A 68 -9.47 -13.07 32.53
CA PRO A 68 -8.78 -13.76 33.60
C PRO A 68 -8.77 -15.26 33.29
N GLY A 69 -7.66 -15.77 32.79
CA GLY A 69 -7.51 -17.16 32.37
C GLY A 69 -6.36 -17.84 33.10
N LEU A 70 -6.36 -19.18 33.04
CA LEU A 70 -5.20 -19.95 33.44
C LEU A 70 -4.01 -19.58 32.53
N PRO A 71 -2.79 -19.44 33.08
CA PRO A 71 -1.58 -19.25 32.29
C PRO A 71 -1.51 -20.28 31.16
N SER A 72 -1.34 -19.81 29.92
CA SER A 72 -1.18 -20.72 28.79
C SER A 72 0.18 -21.41 28.85
N SER A 73 0.28 -22.65 28.39
CA SER A 73 1.56 -23.36 28.22
C SER A 73 2.38 -22.84 27.03
N THR A 74 2.16 -21.58 26.62
CA THR A 74 2.92 -20.94 25.54
C THR A 74 4.39 -20.95 25.92
N SER A 75 5.20 -21.66 25.14
CA SER A 75 6.64 -21.76 25.41
C SER A 75 7.30 -20.39 25.33
N GLN A 76 8.13 -20.07 26.32
CA GLN A 76 8.98 -18.87 26.33
C GLN A 76 9.87 -18.74 25.08
N ARG A 77 10.12 -19.85 24.37
CA ARG A 77 10.86 -19.85 23.10
C ARG A 77 10.17 -19.05 21.99
N TRP A 78 8.84 -18.99 21.96
CA TRP A 78 8.11 -18.19 20.96
C TRP A 78 8.27 -16.69 21.21
N GLU A 79 8.19 -16.28 22.48
CA GLU A 79 8.44 -14.89 22.92
C GLU A 79 9.87 -14.47 22.53
N GLN A 80 10.87 -15.31 22.86
CA GLN A 80 12.27 -15.09 22.48
C GLN A 80 12.48 -15.06 20.95
N GLY A 81 11.79 -15.92 20.22
CA GLY A 81 11.82 -15.95 18.76
C GLY A 81 11.30 -14.64 18.14
N PHE A 82 10.15 -14.15 18.61
CA PHE A 82 9.58 -12.88 18.15
C PHE A 82 10.49 -11.69 18.49
N THR A 83 11.05 -11.67 19.69
CA THR A 83 12.04 -10.68 20.12
C THR A 83 13.29 -10.70 19.24
N LEU A 84 13.83 -11.88 18.94
CA LEU A 84 15.00 -12.03 18.07
C LEU A 84 14.69 -11.58 16.64
N THR A 85 13.55 -12.00 16.08
CA THR A 85 13.08 -11.57 14.75
C THR A 85 12.91 -10.05 14.70
N SER A 86 12.33 -9.43 15.73
CA SER A 86 12.22 -7.98 15.85
C SER A 86 13.59 -7.30 15.81
N LEU A 87 14.58 -7.78 16.57
CA LEU A 87 15.93 -7.19 16.59
C LEU A 87 16.66 -7.35 15.24
N LEU A 88 16.51 -8.50 14.58
CA LEU A 88 17.07 -8.73 13.24
C LEU A 88 16.43 -7.79 12.21
N LEU A 89 15.11 -7.60 12.26
CA LEU A 89 14.40 -6.66 11.40
C LEU A 89 14.79 -5.21 11.69
N LEU A 90 15.03 -4.84 12.95
CA LEU A 90 15.55 -3.51 13.31
C LEU A 90 16.95 -3.26 12.71
N ALA A 91 17.85 -4.24 12.82
CA ALA A 91 19.17 -4.17 12.22
C ALA A 91 19.09 -4.07 10.69
N ALA A 92 18.24 -4.88 10.05
CA ALA A 92 18.00 -4.82 8.61
C ALA A 92 17.37 -3.50 8.17
N ALA A 93 16.43 -2.94 8.95
CA ALA A 93 15.81 -1.66 8.67
C ALA A 93 16.80 -0.50 8.74
N LEU A 94 17.74 -0.55 9.67
CA LEU A 94 18.83 0.42 9.78
C LEU A 94 19.83 0.27 8.64
N PHE A 95 20.22 -0.97 8.31
CA PHE A 95 21.18 -1.25 7.26
C PHE A 95 20.67 -0.90 5.85
N LEU A 96 19.40 -1.23 5.57
CA LEU A 96 18.74 -0.95 4.29
C LEU A 96 18.03 0.40 4.25
N TRP A 97 18.06 1.14 5.36
CA TRP A 97 17.36 2.41 5.55
C TRP A 97 15.88 2.35 5.09
N SER A 98 15.14 1.36 5.63
CA SER A 98 13.77 1.06 5.19
C SER A 98 12.74 1.20 6.32
N PRO A 99 11.87 2.23 6.28
CA PRO A 99 10.79 2.42 7.24
C PRO A 99 9.79 1.25 7.29
N ASN A 100 9.53 0.59 6.16
CA ASN A 100 8.59 -0.53 6.11
C ASN A 100 9.13 -1.78 6.84
N ILE A 101 10.44 -2.07 6.71
CA ILE A 101 11.08 -3.16 7.46
C ILE A 101 11.08 -2.83 8.96
N ALA A 102 11.25 -1.55 9.33
CA ALA A 102 11.13 -1.11 10.71
C ALA A 102 9.71 -1.37 11.25
N MET A 103 8.66 -1.06 10.48
CA MET A 103 7.28 -1.34 10.89
C MET A 103 7.03 -2.84 11.06
N MET A 104 7.54 -3.69 10.16
CA MET A 104 7.49 -5.15 10.33
C MET A 104 8.14 -5.57 11.66
N GLY A 105 9.32 -5.03 11.96
CA GLY A 105 10.00 -5.28 13.23
C GLY A 105 9.17 -4.82 14.43
N ALA A 106 8.54 -3.65 14.37
CA ALA A 106 7.66 -3.15 15.42
C ALA A 106 6.43 -4.05 15.65
N VAL A 107 5.84 -4.62 14.58
CA VAL A 107 4.76 -5.61 14.68
C VAL A 107 5.22 -6.89 15.37
N PHE A 108 6.45 -7.35 15.12
CA PHE A 108 7.05 -8.48 15.87
C PHE A 108 7.35 -8.12 17.33
N ALA A 109 7.84 -6.91 17.62
CA ALA A 109 8.04 -6.43 18.99
C ALA A 109 6.71 -6.41 19.77
N ALA A 110 5.65 -5.86 19.18
CA ALA A 110 4.31 -5.88 19.75
C ALA A 110 3.78 -7.31 19.90
N GLY A 111 4.04 -8.19 18.93
CA GLY A 111 3.72 -9.61 19.01
C GLY A 111 4.39 -10.32 20.20
N SER A 112 5.64 -9.97 20.52
CA SER A 112 6.34 -10.47 21.70
C SER A 112 5.63 -10.06 23.01
N ILE A 113 5.19 -8.80 23.12
CA ILE A 113 4.38 -8.32 24.26
C ILE A 113 3.08 -9.11 24.38
N LEU A 114 2.37 -9.33 23.26
CA LEU A 114 1.12 -10.09 23.25
C LEU A 114 1.35 -11.55 23.69
N LEU A 115 2.42 -12.20 23.23
CA LEU A 115 2.79 -13.55 23.67
C LEU A 115 3.11 -13.60 25.17
N ALA A 116 3.84 -12.61 25.69
CA ALA A 116 4.12 -12.49 27.12
C ALA A 116 2.82 -12.30 27.93
N MET A 117 1.90 -11.46 27.45
CA MET A 117 0.57 -11.31 28.05
C MET A 117 -0.22 -12.62 28.04
N ARG A 118 -0.19 -13.38 26.93
CA ARG A 118 -0.84 -14.69 26.80
C ARG A 118 -0.24 -15.73 27.74
N ARG A 119 1.09 -15.74 27.90
CA ARG A 119 1.81 -16.62 28.83
C ARG A 119 1.38 -16.34 30.27
N THR A 120 1.24 -15.06 30.64
CA THR A 120 0.75 -14.65 31.97
C THR A 120 -0.76 -14.83 32.19
N GLY A 121 -1.50 -15.35 31.20
CA GLY A 121 -2.95 -15.57 31.29
C GLY A 121 -3.80 -14.29 31.22
N LYS A 122 -3.21 -13.15 30.83
CA LYS A 122 -3.94 -11.87 30.71
C LYS A 122 -4.81 -11.80 29.46
N ILE A 123 -4.38 -12.44 28.37
CA ILE A 123 -5.14 -12.52 27.12
C ILE A 123 -5.26 -13.98 26.69
N ALA A 124 -6.41 -14.34 26.11
CA ALA A 124 -6.64 -15.70 25.61
C ALA A 124 -6.13 -15.88 24.17
N ARG A 125 -6.35 -14.86 23.32
CA ARG A 125 -6.18 -14.95 21.86
C ARG A 125 -5.09 -14.01 21.35
N PHE A 126 -3.95 -14.58 20.99
CA PHE A 126 -2.82 -13.85 20.40
C PHE A 126 -3.02 -13.53 18.91
N MET A 127 -3.37 -14.54 18.10
CA MET A 127 -3.32 -14.42 16.63
C MET A 127 -4.21 -13.31 16.05
N PRO A 128 -5.50 -13.17 16.42
CA PRO A 128 -6.34 -12.12 15.87
C PRO A 128 -5.80 -10.70 16.15
N LEU A 129 -5.29 -10.44 17.36
CA LEU A 129 -4.66 -9.16 17.71
C LEU A 129 -3.41 -8.92 16.87
N TRP A 130 -2.56 -9.94 16.73
CA TRP A 130 -1.33 -9.80 15.96
C TRP A 130 -1.59 -9.58 14.45
N ILE A 131 -2.63 -10.22 13.89
CA ILE A 131 -3.06 -10.02 12.50
C ILE A 131 -3.51 -8.58 12.25
N VAL A 132 -4.26 -7.96 13.17
CA VAL A 132 -4.70 -6.56 13.03
C VAL A 132 -3.50 -5.61 12.91
N LEU A 133 -2.39 -5.88 13.61
CA LEU A 133 -1.19 -5.04 13.52
C LEU A 133 -0.50 -5.09 12.15
N TRP A 134 -0.69 -6.17 11.38
CA TRP A 134 -0.11 -6.28 10.04
C TRP A 134 -0.72 -5.32 9.03
N PHE A 135 -1.92 -4.80 9.28
CA PHE A 135 -2.52 -3.74 8.47
C PHE A 135 -1.82 -2.37 8.62
N LEU A 136 -0.90 -2.23 9.59
CA LEU A 136 -0.01 -1.07 9.70
C LEU A 136 1.23 -1.18 8.79
N VAL A 137 1.51 -2.39 8.27
CA VAL A 137 2.66 -2.67 7.42
C VAL A 137 2.25 -2.54 5.96
N ARG A 138 3.04 -1.82 5.16
CA ARG A 138 2.80 -1.75 3.71
C ARG A 138 3.25 -3.05 3.06
N MET A 139 2.43 -3.57 2.14
CA MET A 139 2.78 -4.78 1.39
C MET A 139 4.13 -4.60 0.67
N PRO A 140 5.02 -5.61 0.73
CA PRO A 140 6.35 -5.49 0.16
C PRO A 140 6.30 -5.37 -1.36
N ALA A 141 7.34 -4.77 -1.95
CA ALA A 141 7.59 -4.77 -3.40
C ALA A 141 6.47 -4.19 -4.28
N ASN A 142 5.68 -3.24 -3.78
CA ASN A 142 4.55 -2.63 -4.50
C ASN A 142 3.49 -3.66 -4.94
N LEU A 143 3.37 -4.80 -4.22
CA LEU A 143 2.33 -5.79 -4.47
C LEU A 143 0.92 -5.22 -4.34
N ASP A 144 0.77 -4.18 -3.52
CA ASP A 144 -0.45 -3.37 -3.44
C ASP A 144 -0.77 -2.77 -4.80
N THR A 145 0.18 -2.08 -5.43
CA THR A 145 -0.01 -1.51 -6.77
C THR A 145 -0.34 -2.57 -7.82
N SER A 146 0.38 -3.70 -7.86
CA SER A 146 0.08 -4.79 -8.79
C SER A 146 -1.32 -5.37 -8.59
N LEU A 147 -1.74 -5.56 -7.33
CA LEU A 147 -3.07 -6.04 -7.00
C LEU A 147 -4.15 -5.04 -7.44
N MET A 148 -3.93 -3.74 -7.19
CA MET A 148 -4.89 -2.70 -7.60
C MET A 148 -5.07 -2.68 -9.12
N LEU A 149 -3.99 -2.72 -9.91
CA LEU A 149 -4.07 -2.77 -11.37
C LEU A 149 -4.80 -4.02 -11.88
N ALA A 150 -4.52 -5.17 -11.28
CA ALA A 150 -5.22 -6.42 -11.62
C ALA A 150 -6.72 -6.34 -11.32
N LEU A 151 -7.08 -5.79 -10.15
CA LEU A 151 -8.47 -5.60 -9.75
C LEU A 151 -9.18 -4.57 -10.63
N GLN A 152 -8.51 -3.50 -11.05
CA GLN A 152 -9.07 -2.53 -12.01
C GLN A 152 -9.40 -3.23 -13.32
N SER A 153 -8.47 -4.00 -13.91
CA SER A 153 -8.71 -4.76 -15.14
C SER A 153 -9.89 -5.73 -15.04
N TRP A 154 -10.04 -6.41 -13.90
CA TRP A 154 -11.19 -7.30 -13.69
C TRP A 154 -12.50 -6.51 -13.52
N THR A 155 -12.45 -5.42 -12.75
CA THR A 155 -13.59 -4.53 -12.48
C THR A 155 -14.10 -3.89 -13.76
N SER A 156 -13.23 -3.36 -14.62
CA SER A 156 -13.59 -2.75 -15.91
C SER A 156 -14.35 -3.73 -16.81
N ARG A 157 -13.86 -4.97 -16.91
CA ARG A 157 -14.49 -6.03 -17.72
C ARG A 157 -15.85 -6.43 -17.16
N ALA A 158 -15.94 -6.63 -15.84
CA ALA A 158 -17.20 -7.00 -15.20
C ALA A 158 -18.22 -5.85 -15.26
N ALA A 159 -17.79 -4.60 -15.12
CA ALA A 159 -18.65 -3.43 -15.27
C ALA A 159 -19.17 -3.30 -16.71
N SER A 160 -18.32 -3.54 -17.71
CA SER A 160 -18.72 -3.57 -19.12
C SER A 160 -19.80 -4.63 -19.38
N LEU A 161 -19.63 -5.86 -18.90
CA LEU A 161 -20.67 -6.90 -19.01
C LEU A 161 -21.99 -6.50 -18.32
N LEU A 162 -21.91 -5.79 -17.19
CA LEU A 162 -23.09 -5.29 -16.50
C LEU A 162 -23.78 -4.16 -17.30
N LEU A 163 -23.02 -3.27 -17.92
CA LEU A 163 -23.54 -2.22 -18.80
C LEU A 163 -24.21 -2.79 -20.05
N ASP A 164 -23.64 -3.85 -20.64
CA ASP A 164 -24.27 -4.62 -21.73
C ASP A 164 -25.62 -5.18 -21.30
N ALA A 165 -25.68 -5.80 -20.11
CA ALA A 165 -26.92 -6.32 -19.54
C ALA A 165 -27.97 -5.23 -19.31
N LEU A 166 -27.54 -4.00 -19.00
CA LEU A 166 -28.39 -2.82 -18.81
C LEU A 166 -28.75 -2.10 -20.13
N ARG A 167 -28.25 -2.58 -21.27
CA ARG A 167 -28.41 -1.99 -22.61
C ARG A 167 -27.94 -0.54 -22.64
N ILE A 168 -26.70 -0.31 -22.19
CA ILE A 168 -26.00 0.95 -22.33
C ILE A 168 -24.92 0.76 -23.40
N ASP A 169 -25.02 1.55 -24.47
CA ASP A 169 -24.04 1.53 -25.54
C ASP A 169 -22.71 2.09 -25.02
N HIS A 170 -21.69 1.24 -25.00
CA HIS A 170 -20.36 1.60 -24.51
C HIS A 170 -19.29 0.79 -25.23
N ALA A 171 -18.05 1.29 -25.19
CA ALA A 171 -16.87 0.57 -25.63
C ALA A 171 -15.85 0.51 -24.49
N LEU A 172 -15.25 -0.65 -24.28
CA LEU A 172 -14.20 -0.85 -23.27
C LEU A 172 -12.83 -0.86 -23.95
N LEU A 173 -11.96 0.09 -23.58
CA LEU A 173 -10.57 0.14 -24.01
C LEU A 173 -9.66 0.06 -22.78
N GLY A 174 -9.15 -1.14 -22.49
CA GLY A 174 -8.41 -1.41 -21.25
C GLY A 174 -9.27 -1.17 -20.00
N ASN A 175 -8.88 -0.17 -19.21
CA ASN A 175 -9.58 0.30 -18.01
C ASN A 175 -10.36 1.61 -18.23
N VAL A 176 -10.63 1.97 -19.49
CA VAL A 176 -11.43 3.16 -19.83
C VAL A 176 -12.72 2.70 -20.50
N ILE A 177 -13.85 3.14 -19.96
CA ILE A 177 -15.17 2.92 -20.55
C ILE A 177 -15.55 4.17 -21.33
N TRP A 178 -15.80 4.03 -22.62
CA TRP A 178 -16.28 5.08 -23.50
C TRP A 178 -17.79 4.93 -23.62
N ALA A 179 -18.55 5.91 -23.14
CA ALA A 179 -20.00 5.92 -23.31
C ALA A 179 -20.45 7.36 -23.64
N GLY A 180 -21.25 7.50 -24.69
CA GLY A 180 -21.63 8.81 -25.20
C GLY A 180 -20.40 9.69 -25.54
N PRO A 181 -20.39 10.98 -25.15
CA PRO A 181 -19.27 11.89 -25.40
C PRO A 181 -18.20 11.86 -24.29
N GLN A 182 -18.37 11.06 -23.23
CA GLN A 182 -17.50 11.07 -22.05
C GLN A 182 -16.68 9.78 -21.92
N ASN A 183 -15.48 9.94 -21.36
CA ASN A 183 -14.58 8.84 -21.02
C ASN A 183 -14.59 8.64 -19.51
N TYR A 184 -14.91 7.43 -19.09
CA TYR A 184 -14.99 7.04 -17.68
C TYR A 184 -13.76 6.24 -17.33
N PHE A 185 -12.82 6.88 -16.62
CA PHE A 185 -11.63 6.22 -16.12
C PHE A 185 -11.99 5.35 -14.92
N VAL A 186 -11.81 4.03 -15.07
CA VAL A 186 -12.12 3.10 -13.99
C VAL A 186 -11.24 3.36 -12.78
N GLU A 187 -10.01 3.85 -12.94
CA GLU A 187 -9.14 4.25 -11.81
C GLU A 187 -9.79 5.33 -10.92
N GLU A 188 -10.33 6.40 -11.51
CA GLU A 188 -10.97 7.51 -10.80
C GLU A 188 -12.29 7.06 -10.14
N ALA A 189 -13.08 6.26 -10.88
CA ALA A 189 -14.28 5.62 -10.36
C ALA A 189 -13.98 4.56 -9.27
N CYS A 190 -12.78 3.98 -9.29
CA CYS A 190 -12.24 3.03 -8.33
C CYS A 190 -11.29 3.67 -7.31
N SER A 191 -11.33 4.99 -7.10
CA SER A 191 -10.74 5.62 -5.90
C SER A 191 -11.21 4.96 -4.59
N GLY A 192 -12.29 4.16 -4.65
CA GLY A 192 -12.74 3.20 -3.64
C GLY A 192 -12.04 1.84 -3.62
N ILE A 193 -10.89 1.61 -4.26
CA ILE A 193 -10.06 0.43 -3.93
C ILE A 193 -9.55 0.54 -2.48
N ASN A 194 -9.55 1.76 -1.92
CA ASN A 194 -9.52 2.02 -0.48
C ASN A 194 -10.55 1.18 0.29
N SER A 195 -11.72 0.90 -0.29
CA SER A 195 -12.79 0.11 0.30
C SER A 195 -12.40 -1.36 0.49
N LEU A 196 -11.58 -1.95 -0.39
CA LEU A 196 -11.10 -3.34 -0.21
C LEU A 196 -10.23 -3.46 1.04
N PHE A 197 -9.19 -2.62 1.14
CA PHE A 197 -8.28 -2.63 2.27
C PHE A 197 -8.98 -2.20 3.57
N SER A 198 -9.85 -1.19 3.50
CA SER A 198 -10.62 -0.73 4.67
C SER A 198 -11.65 -1.77 5.14
N LEU A 199 -12.35 -2.46 4.23
CA LEU A 199 -13.34 -3.46 4.59
C LEU A 199 -12.67 -4.72 5.15
N THR A 200 -11.55 -5.17 4.57
CA THR A 200 -10.77 -6.29 5.11
C THR A 200 -10.17 -5.96 6.47
N ALA A 201 -9.69 -4.73 6.69
CA ALA A 201 -9.25 -4.26 8.01
C ALA A 201 -10.40 -4.25 9.02
N LEU A 202 -11.58 -3.77 8.63
CA LEU A 202 -12.79 -3.78 9.46
C LEU A 202 -13.19 -5.21 9.85
N VAL A 203 -13.09 -6.18 8.93
CA VAL A 203 -13.34 -7.60 9.21
C VAL A 203 -12.32 -8.15 10.21
N ALA A 204 -11.04 -7.82 10.06
CA ALA A 204 -10.01 -8.26 11.00
C ALA A 204 -10.30 -7.73 12.42
N VAL A 205 -10.69 -6.45 12.55
CA VAL A 205 -11.15 -5.86 13.82
C VAL A 205 -12.39 -6.57 14.35
N ALA A 206 -13.39 -6.83 13.49
CA ALA A 206 -14.62 -7.51 13.88
C ALA A 206 -14.35 -8.95 14.36
N LEU A 207 -13.41 -9.67 13.76
CA LEU A 207 -13.01 -11.03 14.17
C LEU A 207 -12.27 -11.06 15.51
N VAL A 208 -11.67 -9.95 15.95
CA VAL A 208 -11.12 -9.82 17.30
C VAL A 208 -12.24 -9.66 18.33
N LEU A 209 -13.22 -8.80 18.03
CA LEU A 209 -14.36 -8.52 18.93
C LEU A 209 -15.35 -9.70 19.00
N SER A 210 -15.65 -10.28 17.84
CA SER A 210 -16.59 -11.37 17.63
C SER A 210 -15.83 -12.57 17.04
N PRO A 211 -15.19 -13.38 17.89
CA PRO A 211 -14.37 -14.49 17.46
C PRO A 211 -15.18 -15.52 16.68
N ARG A 212 -14.64 -15.95 15.55
CA ARG A 212 -15.16 -17.03 14.73
C ARG A 212 -14.11 -18.14 14.59
N PRO A 213 -14.48 -19.41 14.38
CA PRO A 213 -13.50 -20.43 14.05
C PRO A 213 -12.76 -20.13 12.77
N LEU A 214 -11.58 -20.73 12.61
CA LEU A 214 -10.62 -20.37 11.58
C LEU A 214 -11.23 -20.38 10.18
N VAL A 215 -12.02 -21.41 9.85
CA VAL A 215 -12.66 -21.56 8.53
C VAL A 215 -13.63 -20.40 8.29
N HIS A 216 -14.51 -20.10 9.25
CA HIS A 216 -15.43 -18.96 9.16
C HIS A 216 -14.66 -17.65 9.03
N ALA A 217 -13.63 -17.43 9.85
CA ALA A 217 -12.82 -16.22 9.82
C ALA A 217 -12.14 -16.01 8.44
N VAL A 218 -11.57 -17.06 7.87
CA VAL A 218 -10.94 -17.03 6.55
C VAL A 218 -11.98 -16.77 5.47
N LEU A 219 -13.12 -17.48 5.49
CA LEU A 219 -14.21 -17.25 4.55
C LEU A 219 -14.76 -15.82 4.63
N LEU A 220 -14.84 -15.24 5.83
CA LEU A 220 -15.32 -13.88 6.02
C LEU A 220 -14.34 -12.83 5.47
N ILE A 221 -13.03 -13.06 5.60
CA ILE A 221 -12.01 -12.21 4.97
C ILE A 221 -12.11 -12.28 3.44
N PHE A 222 -12.29 -13.48 2.87
CA PHE A 222 -12.53 -13.64 1.43
C PHE A 222 -13.85 -12.99 0.99
N ALA A 223 -14.91 -13.10 1.80
CA ALA A 223 -16.19 -12.45 1.54
C ALA A 223 -16.05 -10.92 1.53
N ALA A 224 -15.22 -10.35 2.40
CA ALA A 224 -14.93 -8.92 2.39
C ALA A 224 -14.28 -8.51 1.06
N ALA A 225 -13.28 -9.26 0.58
CA ALA A 225 -12.65 -8.99 -0.70
C ALA A 225 -13.63 -9.12 -1.88
N PHE A 226 -14.49 -10.13 -1.84
CA PHE A 226 -15.54 -10.36 -2.82
C PHE A 226 -16.54 -9.20 -2.86
N TRP A 227 -17.11 -8.81 -1.71
CA TRP A 227 -18.11 -7.74 -1.62
C TRP A 227 -17.53 -6.37 -1.99
N ALA A 228 -16.29 -6.08 -1.58
CA ALA A 228 -15.60 -4.88 -2.03
C ALA A 228 -15.47 -4.83 -3.56
N SER A 229 -15.13 -5.96 -4.20
CA SER A 229 -15.03 -6.04 -5.66
C SER A 229 -16.39 -5.87 -6.35
N VAL A 230 -17.44 -6.53 -5.84
CA VAL A 230 -18.82 -6.39 -6.35
C VAL A 230 -19.28 -4.93 -6.28
N VAL A 231 -19.06 -4.28 -5.14
CA VAL A 231 -19.41 -2.87 -4.97
C VAL A 231 -18.63 -1.95 -5.91
N ASN A 232 -17.34 -2.23 -6.15
CA ASN A 232 -16.56 -1.45 -7.10
C ASN A 232 -17.07 -1.61 -8.54
N ILE A 233 -17.46 -2.83 -8.95
CA ILE A 233 -18.12 -3.07 -10.25
C ILE A 233 -19.42 -2.29 -10.36
N LEU A 234 -20.28 -2.41 -9.33
CA LEU A 234 -21.55 -1.68 -9.29
C LEU A 234 -21.33 -0.18 -9.34
N ARG A 235 -20.31 0.35 -8.64
CA ARG A 235 -19.99 1.78 -8.65
C ARG A 235 -19.69 2.25 -10.06
N VAL A 236 -18.75 1.59 -10.75
CA VAL A 236 -18.37 1.95 -12.13
C VAL A 236 -19.58 1.91 -13.06
N ALA A 237 -20.33 0.79 -13.05
CA ALA A 237 -21.49 0.64 -13.93
C ALA A 237 -22.61 1.64 -13.62
N LEU A 238 -22.88 1.91 -12.35
CA LEU A 238 -23.91 2.87 -11.95
C LEU A 238 -23.50 4.31 -12.25
N LEU A 239 -22.23 4.69 -12.09
CA LEU A 239 -21.75 6.01 -12.49
C LEU A 239 -22.02 6.28 -13.98
N VAL A 240 -21.70 5.31 -14.85
CA VAL A 240 -21.99 5.40 -16.29
C VAL A 240 -23.50 5.41 -16.54
N LEU A 241 -24.27 4.51 -15.92
CA LEU A 241 -25.72 4.43 -16.10
C LEU A 241 -26.43 5.74 -15.72
N PHE A 242 -26.10 6.32 -14.56
CA PHE A 242 -26.72 7.54 -14.06
C PHE A 242 -26.38 8.75 -14.93
N ASN A 243 -25.16 8.82 -15.45
CA ASN A 243 -24.77 9.90 -16.34
C ASN A 243 -25.41 9.75 -17.73
N GLU A 244 -25.28 8.58 -18.38
CA GLU A 244 -25.77 8.39 -19.75
C GLU A 244 -27.31 8.37 -19.84
N ARG A 245 -27.99 7.66 -18.93
CA ARG A 245 -29.44 7.48 -19.03
C ARG A 245 -30.23 8.57 -18.32
N PHE A 246 -29.76 9.01 -17.16
CA PHE A 246 -30.49 9.95 -16.30
C PHE A 246 -29.92 11.37 -16.35
N GLN A 247 -28.76 11.58 -17.00
CA GLN A 247 -28.09 12.89 -17.08
C GLN A 247 -27.77 13.46 -15.67
N ILE A 248 -27.53 12.57 -14.71
CA ILE A 248 -27.15 12.90 -13.34
C ILE A 248 -25.64 12.71 -13.19
N ASN A 249 -24.91 13.80 -13.01
CA ASN A 249 -23.46 13.74 -12.79
C ASN A 249 -23.15 13.27 -11.35
N LEU A 250 -22.71 12.02 -11.23
CA LEU A 250 -22.19 11.42 -10.00
C LEU A 250 -20.65 11.25 -10.03
N LEU A 251 -19.99 11.77 -11.07
CA LEU A 251 -18.56 11.57 -11.30
C LEU A 251 -17.71 12.40 -10.36
N GLU A 252 -18.21 13.56 -9.93
CA GLU A 252 -17.43 14.53 -9.15
C GLU A 252 -18.21 15.09 -7.95
N GLY A 253 -17.46 15.72 -7.04
CA GLY A 253 -18.00 16.50 -5.93
C GLY A 253 -18.72 15.70 -4.84
N THR A 254 -19.60 16.36 -4.09
CA THR A 254 -20.35 15.76 -2.97
C THR A 254 -21.23 14.56 -3.37
N PRO A 255 -21.94 14.56 -4.51
CA PRO A 255 -22.73 13.40 -4.94
C PRO A 255 -21.88 12.14 -5.10
N HIS A 256 -20.67 12.28 -5.65
CA HIS A 256 -19.73 11.17 -5.79
C HIS A 256 -19.35 10.55 -4.43
N THR A 257 -19.03 11.39 -3.44
CA THR A 257 -18.68 10.94 -2.08
C THR A 257 -19.85 10.24 -1.38
N ILE A 258 -21.05 10.82 -1.45
CA ILE A 258 -22.26 10.22 -0.83
C ILE A 258 -22.57 8.88 -1.50
N PHE A 259 -22.50 8.81 -2.82
CA PHE A 259 -22.73 7.58 -3.57
C PHE A 259 -21.73 6.48 -3.17
N GLY A 260 -20.45 6.82 -3.07
CA GLY A 260 -19.42 5.92 -2.56
C GLY A 260 -19.69 5.44 -1.13
N LEU A 261 -20.14 6.32 -0.23
CA LEU A 261 -20.46 5.96 1.15
C LEU A 261 -21.69 5.04 1.25
N LEU A 262 -22.72 5.27 0.45
CA LEU A 262 -23.91 4.40 0.38
C LEU A 262 -23.53 2.99 -0.06
N LEU A 263 -22.71 2.88 -1.11
CA LEU A 263 -22.21 1.61 -1.61
C LEU A 263 -21.28 0.90 -0.61
N PHE A 264 -20.45 1.65 0.13
CA PHE A 264 -19.64 1.10 1.21
C PHE A 264 -20.51 0.55 2.36
N GLY A 265 -21.57 1.27 2.74
CA GLY A 265 -22.56 0.82 3.71
C GLY A 265 -23.28 -0.45 3.25
N PHE A 266 -23.62 -0.54 1.95
CA PHE A 266 -24.16 -1.75 1.35
C PHE A 266 -23.20 -2.93 1.43
N ALA A 267 -21.90 -2.74 1.11
CA ALA A 267 -20.88 -3.78 1.29
C ALA A 267 -20.80 -4.27 2.74
N GLY A 268 -20.82 -3.35 3.71
CA GLY A 268 -20.86 -3.68 5.14
C GLY A 268 -22.10 -4.50 5.52
N ALA A 269 -23.28 -4.12 5.04
CA ALA A 269 -24.53 -4.85 5.27
C ALA A 269 -24.48 -6.26 4.67
N MET A 270 -23.98 -6.40 3.43
CA MET A 270 -23.83 -7.71 2.78
C MET A 270 -22.79 -8.59 3.47
N LEU A 271 -21.73 -8.00 4.00
CA LEU A 271 -20.75 -8.71 4.80
C LEU A 271 -21.35 -9.23 6.11
N VAL A 272 -22.14 -8.42 6.81
CA VAL A 272 -22.88 -8.86 8.01
C VAL A 272 -23.87 -9.97 7.66
N ALA A 273 -24.60 -9.84 6.55
CA ALA A 273 -25.48 -10.90 6.07
C ALA A 273 -24.72 -12.19 5.75
N THR A 274 -23.51 -12.08 5.18
CA THR A 274 -22.63 -13.23 4.90
C THR A 274 -22.14 -13.88 6.19
N ASP A 275 -21.74 -13.09 7.18
CA ASP A 275 -21.36 -13.59 8.50
C ASP A 275 -22.52 -14.38 9.15
N GLN A 276 -23.75 -13.84 9.11
CA GLN A 276 -24.94 -14.54 9.59
C GLN A 276 -25.26 -15.81 8.80
N PHE A 277 -25.10 -15.78 7.48
CA PHE A 277 -25.29 -16.96 6.63
C PHE A 277 -24.27 -18.06 6.95
N LEU A 278 -22.99 -17.70 7.11
CA LEU A 278 -21.95 -18.64 7.51
C LEU A 278 -22.22 -19.27 8.89
N MET A 279 -22.86 -18.53 9.81
CA MET A 279 -23.27 -19.07 11.11
C MET A 279 -24.29 -20.22 11.00
N VAL A 280 -25.11 -20.27 9.95
CA VAL A 280 -26.09 -21.36 9.74
C VAL A 280 -25.39 -22.70 9.60
N PHE A 281 -24.26 -22.74 8.89
CA PHE A 281 -23.46 -23.96 8.71
C PHE A 281 -22.59 -24.29 9.92
N HIS A 282 -22.53 -23.38 10.90
CA HIS A 282 -21.64 -23.49 12.03
C HIS A 282 -22.28 -24.09 13.29
N GLN A 283 -23.60 -24.35 13.29
CA GLN A 283 -24.26 -25.09 14.38
C GLN A 283 -23.78 -26.56 14.50
N SER A 284 -23.02 -27.09 13.53
CA SER A 284 -22.43 -28.43 13.58
C SER A 284 -20.96 -28.48 14.02
N GLU A 285 -20.25 -27.35 14.08
CA GLU A 285 -18.89 -27.30 14.62
C GLU A 285 -18.94 -26.88 16.08
N HIS A 286 -19.31 -27.84 16.94
CA HIS A 286 -18.84 -27.79 18.32
C HIS A 286 -17.34 -27.50 18.27
N ILE A 287 -16.93 -26.40 18.90
CA ILE A 287 -15.55 -25.94 19.05
C ILE A 287 -14.68 -27.16 19.34
N VAL A 288 -13.98 -27.68 18.32
CA VAL A 288 -12.92 -28.66 18.52
C VAL A 288 -11.79 -27.86 19.15
N ASP A 289 -11.88 -27.73 20.47
CA ASP A 289 -10.76 -27.35 21.29
C ASP A 289 -9.74 -28.48 21.16
N LEU A 290 -8.80 -28.30 20.23
CA LEU A 290 -7.68 -29.23 19.97
C LEU A 290 -6.86 -29.50 21.26
N ASP A 291 -7.00 -28.65 22.29
CA ASP A 291 -6.41 -28.87 23.61
C ASP A 291 -7.32 -29.69 24.55
N ALA A 292 -8.64 -29.69 24.38
CA ALA A 292 -9.57 -30.48 25.20
C ALA A 292 -9.49 -31.98 24.87
N THR A 293 -9.29 -32.35 23.60
CA THR A 293 -9.12 -33.76 23.19
C THR A 293 -7.85 -34.37 23.78
N LYS A 294 -6.79 -33.56 23.95
CA LYS A 294 -5.57 -33.95 24.67
C LYS A 294 -5.78 -34.08 26.19
N ARG A 295 -6.62 -33.23 26.79
CA ARG A 295 -6.97 -33.33 28.22
C ARG A 295 -7.78 -34.58 28.53
N GLN A 296 -8.69 -34.99 27.65
CA GLN A 296 -9.48 -36.19 27.83
C GLN A 296 -8.66 -37.47 27.57
N ALA A 297 -7.71 -37.43 26.63
CA ALA A 297 -6.75 -38.52 26.41
C ALA A 297 -5.78 -38.72 27.59
N ASN A 298 -5.45 -37.66 28.33
CA ASN A 298 -4.56 -37.71 29.49
C ASN A 298 -5.29 -37.82 30.85
N GLY A 299 -6.63 -37.79 30.87
CA GLY A 299 -7.46 -37.74 32.09
C GLY A 299 -7.93 -39.10 32.62
N LEU A 300 -7.61 -40.21 31.95
CA LEU A 300 -8.00 -41.56 32.37
C LEU A 300 -6.86 -42.28 33.10
N GLN A 301 -6.36 -41.70 34.19
CA GLN A 301 -5.70 -42.43 35.29
C GLN A 301 -5.36 -41.47 36.42
N LEU A 302 -6.13 -41.50 37.52
CA LEU A 302 -5.63 -41.74 38.89
C LEU A 302 -6.76 -41.51 39.90
N ASN A 303 -7.30 -42.62 40.40
CA ASN A 303 -8.00 -42.68 41.68
C ASN A 303 -7.02 -42.26 42.79
N ALA A 304 -7.38 -41.26 43.59
CA ALA A 304 -6.75 -40.98 44.88
C ALA A 304 -7.84 -40.73 45.95
N PRO A 305 -7.72 -41.30 47.17
CA PRO A 305 -8.76 -41.28 48.20
C PRO A 305 -8.78 -39.95 48.98
N PRO A 306 -9.85 -39.68 49.78
CA PRO A 306 -10.00 -38.37 50.42
C PRO A 306 -9.06 -38.29 51.63
N LEU A 307 -8.20 -37.28 51.64
CA LEU A 307 -7.47 -36.88 52.84
C LEU A 307 -8.05 -35.54 53.33
N ASN A 308 -8.86 -35.63 54.38
CA ASN A 308 -8.97 -34.58 55.37
C ASN A 308 -7.57 -34.32 55.95
N ASN A 309 -7.11 -33.07 55.95
CA ASN A 309 -6.37 -32.55 57.09
C ASN A 309 -6.35 -31.02 57.13
N GLU A 310 -6.47 -30.55 58.35
CA GLU A 310 -6.54 -29.18 58.81
C GLU A 310 -5.31 -28.31 58.49
N ARG A 311 -5.58 -26.99 58.43
CA ARG A 311 -4.70 -25.84 58.77
C ARG A 311 -3.43 -25.63 57.93
N SER A 312 -3.44 -24.53 57.18
CA SER A 312 -2.64 -23.33 57.48
C SER A 312 -2.86 -22.27 56.38
N HIS A 313 -3.14 -21.03 56.78
CA HIS A 313 -3.05 -19.88 55.88
C HIS A 313 -1.57 -19.56 55.62
N PRO A 314 -1.10 -19.50 54.36
CA PRO A 314 0.09 -18.73 54.03
C PRO A 314 -0.35 -17.37 53.50
N THR A 315 0.05 -16.33 54.22
CA THR A 315 0.19 -14.95 53.72
C THR A 315 0.89 -14.94 52.35
N PRO A 316 0.50 -14.06 51.40
CA PRO A 316 1.19 -13.95 50.14
C PRO A 316 2.56 -13.28 50.39
N ASP A 317 3.58 -14.10 50.54
CA ASP A 317 4.97 -13.67 50.57
C ASP A 317 5.32 -13.16 49.17
N ARG A 318 5.23 -11.83 48.99
CA ARG A 318 5.68 -11.14 47.78
C ARG A 318 7.20 -11.09 47.80
N THR A 319 7.82 -12.22 47.48
CA THR A 319 9.20 -12.19 47.02
C THR A 319 9.21 -11.51 45.64
N PRO A 320 9.93 -10.38 45.45
CA PRO A 320 10.17 -9.89 44.10
C PRO A 320 10.95 -10.98 43.34
N PRO A 321 10.66 -11.20 42.04
CA PRO A 321 11.36 -12.22 41.28
C PRO A 321 12.88 -11.97 41.34
N LEU A 322 13.61 -13.03 41.69
CA LEU A 322 15.06 -13.08 41.85
C LEU A 322 15.78 -12.62 40.57
N VAL A 323 16.88 -11.90 40.78
CA VAL A 323 17.78 -11.17 39.85
C VAL A 323 18.47 -12.04 38.77
N GLY A 324 18.00 -13.26 38.52
CA GLY A 324 18.53 -14.17 37.50
C GLY A 324 18.15 -13.83 36.04
N GLU A 325 17.07 -13.08 35.81
CA GLU A 325 16.58 -12.74 34.46
C GLU A 325 17.25 -11.50 33.84
N HIS A 326 18.23 -10.87 34.49
CA HIS A 326 18.83 -9.62 34.03
C HIS A 326 20.19 -9.75 33.37
N ARG A 327 20.76 -10.96 33.26
CA ARG A 327 22.01 -11.17 32.52
C ARG A 327 21.83 -10.86 31.02
N PHE A 328 20.71 -11.24 30.44
CA PHE A 328 20.36 -10.90 29.05
C PHE A 328 20.13 -9.39 28.88
N ALA A 329 19.43 -8.75 29.81
CA ALA A 329 19.17 -7.31 29.79
C ALA A 329 20.46 -6.46 29.97
N ALA A 330 21.39 -6.92 30.80
CA ALA A 330 22.69 -6.27 31.02
C ALA A 330 23.60 -6.39 29.79
N ILE A 331 23.58 -7.53 29.10
CA ILE A 331 24.35 -7.74 27.84
C ILE A 331 23.70 -7.00 26.66
N ALA A 332 22.37 -6.90 26.61
CA ALA A 332 21.65 -6.24 25.52
C ALA A 332 21.61 -4.72 25.63
N SER A 333 21.76 -4.13 26.83
CA SER A 333 21.72 -2.67 27.04
C SER A 333 22.68 -1.85 26.15
N PRO A 334 23.98 -2.20 25.99
CA PRO A 334 24.86 -1.47 25.07
C PRO A 334 24.42 -1.59 23.60
N LEU A 335 23.92 -2.76 23.18
CA LEU A 335 23.36 -2.94 21.85
C LEU A 335 22.12 -2.05 21.64
N PHE A 336 21.25 -1.92 22.64
CA PHE A 336 20.10 -1.01 22.59
C PHE A 336 20.51 0.46 22.51
N ILE A 337 21.55 0.87 23.24
CA ILE A 337 22.07 2.23 23.15
C ILE A 337 22.61 2.51 21.75
N VAL A 338 23.37 1.58 21.16
CA VAL A 338 23.86 1.70 19.78
C VAL A 338 22.70 1.76 18.78
N LEU A 339 21.68 0.90 18.93
CA LEU A 339 20.50 0.91 18.07
C LEU A 339 19.69 2.22 18.23
N LEU A 340 19.52 2.73 19.45
CA LEU A 340 18.85 4.01 19.72
C LEU A 340 19.62 5.19 19.13
N LEU A 341 20.95 5.20 19.25
CA LEU A 341 21.80 6.23 18.64
C LEU A 341 21.76 6.15 17.11
N GLY A 342 21.76 4.94 16.53
CA GLY A 342 21.57 4.72 15.10
C GLY A 342 20.18 5.15 14.61
N GLN A 343 19.15 4.99 15.44
CA GLN A 343 17.78 5.44 15.18
C GLN A 343 17.64 6.95 15.32
N PHE A 344 18.34 7.58 16.27
CA PHE A 344 18.40 9.04 16.40
C PHE A 344 19.17 9.67 15.24
N TYR A 345 20.30 9.09 14.84
CA TYR A 345 21.00 9.47 13.61
C TYR A 345 20.08 9.28 12.40
N SER A 346 19.37 8.16 12.31
CA SER A 346 18.38 7.91 11.25
C SER A 346 17.17 8.83 11.31
N LEU A 347 16.81 9.40 12.47
CA LEU A 347 15.77 10.42 12.60
C LEU A 347 16.27 11.78 12.12
N VAL A 348 17.51 12.14 12.43
CA VAL A 348 18.12 13.42 12.04
C VAL A 348 18.49 13.41 10.56
N ALA A 349 19.21 12.38 10.11
CA ALA A 349 19.49 12.11 8.70
C ALA A 349 18.19 11.82 7.93
N GLY A 350 17.26 11.10 8.57
CA GLY A 350 15.97 10.76 8.00
C GLY A 350 15.02 11.92 7.91
N ALA A 351 14.97 12.86 8.86
CA ALA A 351 14.21 14.10 8.72
C ALA A 351 14.67 14.88 7.48
N GLY A 352 15.99 14.95 7.28
CA GLY A 352 16.58 15.46 6.03
C GLY A 352 16.17 14.66 4.79
N TYR A 353 16.08 13.33 4.87
CA TYR A 353 15.66 12.46 3.76
C TYR A 353 14.14 12.43 3.51
N ALA A 354 13.35 12.69 4.55
CA ALA A 354 11.92 12.54 4.64
C ALA A 354 11.23 13.83 4.17
N GLU A 355 11.78 14.99 4.51
CA GLU A 355 11.48 16.26 3.85
C GLU A 355 11.71 16.14 2.34
N ARG A 356 12.76 15.42 1.95
CA ARG A 356 13.08 15.12 0.55
C ARG A 356 12.29 13.97 -0.10
N GLN A 357 11.40 13.28 0.64
CA GLN A 357 10.52 12.24 0.09
C GLN A 357 9.10 12.74 -0.14
N SER A 358 8.70 13.91 0.39
CA SER A 358 7.57 14.65 -0.20
C SER A 358 7.89 14.79 -1.67
N LEU A 359 6.98 14.44 -2.57
CA LEU A 359 7.12 14.94 -3.95
C LEU A 359 7.34 16.45 -3.78
N PRO A 360 8.54 16.98 -4.09
CA PRO A 360 8.75 18.40 -3.95
C PRO A 360 7.71 19.03 -4.87
N GLN A 361 6.81 19.84 -4.32
CA GLN A 361 5.79 20.49 -5.13
C GLN A 361 6.52 21.16 -6.29
N SER A 362 6.28 20.65 -7.49
CA SER A 362 6.82 21.28 -8.67
C SER A 362 5.91 22.46 -8.95
N ASN A 363 6.36 23.65 -8.59
CA ASN A 363 5.71 24.90 -8.99
C ASN A 363 5.92 25.20 -10.49
N VAL A 364 6.54 24.27 -11.23
CA VAL A 364 6.70 24.38 -12.67
C VAL A 364 5.32 24.21 -13.28
N THR A 365 4.91 25.22 -14.02
CA THR A 365 3.72 25.19 -14.87
C THR A 365 4.17 25.37 -16.31
N PHE A 366 3.58 24.59 -17.20
CA PHE A 366 3.85 24.68 -18.62
C PHE A 366 2.73 25.44 -19.34
N VAL A 367 3.12 26.16 -20.39
CA VAL A 367 2.25 26.93 -21.26
C VAL A 367 2.51 26.56 -22.71
N ALA A 368 1.55 26.84 -23.59
CA ALA A 368 1.63 26.48 -24.99
C ALA A 368 2.94 26.94 -25.66
N THR A 369 3.47 28.11 -25.30
CA THR A 369 4.68 28.73 -25.88
C THR A 369 6.00 28.17 -25.37
N ASP A 370 5.98 27.23 -24.41
CA ASP A 370 7.21 26.59 -23.92
C ASP A 370 7.84 25.66 -24.97
N LEU A 371 7.05 25.14 -25.90
CA LEU A 371 7.57 24.49 -27.10
C LEU A 371 7.34 25.37 -28.33
N PRO A 372 8.24 25.30 -29.34
CA PRO A 372 8.09 26.06 -30.58
C PRO A 372 6.79 25.75 -31.32
N LEU A 373 6.19 26.77 -31.94
CA LEU A 373 5.04 26.58 -32.85
C LEU A 373 5.38 25.66 -34.04
N ALA A 374 6.66 25.55 -34.42
CA ALA A 374 7.14 24.62 -35.43
C ALA A 374 8.46 23.95 -35.04
N ILE A 375 8.53 22.63 -35.18
CA ILE A 375 9.69 21.79 -34.84
C ILE A 375 9.90 20.77 -35.97
N ASP A 376 10.98 20.84 -36.75
CA ASP A 376 11.31 19.84 -37.79
C ASP A 376 10.13 19.48 -38.73
N GLY A 377 9.41 20.51 -39.19
CA GLY A 377 8.22 20.39 -40.04
C GLY A 377 6.94 19.95 -39.32
N TRP A 378 6.97 19.77 -38.00
CA TRP A 378 5.79 19.61 -37.16
C TRP A 378 5.26 20.97 -36.74
N GLU A 379 3.96 21.21 -36.88
CA GLU A 379 3.28 22.42 -36.46
C GLU A 379 2.42 22.14 -35.23
N GLN A 380 2.53 23.00 -34.21
CA GLN A 380 1.71 22.90 -33.01
C GLN A 380 0.25 23.24 -33.35
N SER A 381 -0.66 22.32 -33.04
CA SER A 381 -2.10 22.43 -33.32
C SER A 381 -2.96 22.47 -32.05
N GLY A 382 -2.42 22.07 -30.90
CA GLY A 382 -3.15 22.03 -29.63
C GLY A 382 -2.23 22.07 -28.41
N PHE A 383 -2.79 22.49 -27.28
CA PHE A 383 -2.14 22.46 -25.97
C PHE A 383 -3.18 22.28 -24.85
N GLU A 384 -2.90 21.37 -23.94
CA GLU A 384 -3.75 21.08 -22.77
C GLU A 384 -2.89 20.84 -21.52
N VAL A 385 -3.42 21.22 -20.36
CA VAL A 385 -2.84 20.88 -19.06
C VAL A 385 -3.86 20.11 -18.25
N GLN A 386 -3.46 18.97 -17.71
CA GLN A 386 -4.26 18.15 -16.81
C GLN A 386 -3.62 18.13 -15.42
N LYS A 387 -4.45 18.25 -14.38
CA LYS A 387 -4.06 18.06 -12.98
C LYS A 387 -4.82 16.87 -12.40
N ARG A 388 -4.09 15.94 -11.79
CA ARG A 388 -4.58 14.70 -11.19
C ARG A 388 -4.20 14.66 -9.70
N ASP A 389 -4.60 13.61 -8.99
CA ASP A 389 -4.15 13.37 -7.61
C ASP A 389 -2.63 13.19 -7.53
N ALA A 390 -2.02 13.60 -6.41
CA ALA A 390 -0.57 13.65 -6.25
C ALA A 390 0.13 12.28 -6.33
N LEU A 391 -0.62 11.18 -6.14
CA LEU A 391 -0.14 9.80 -6.30
C LEU A 391 -0.69 9.10 -7.55
N ASN A 392 -1.32 9.84 -8.46
CA ASN A 392 -1.84 9.29 -9.69
C ASN A 392 -0.71 8.61 -10.49
N PHE A 393 -1.02 7.46 -11.11
CA PHE A 393 -0.02 6.68 -11.82
C PHE A 393 0.61 7.46 -12.99
N PHE A 394 -0.11 8.43 -13.58
CA PHE A 394 0.36 9.29 -14.67
C PHE A 394 1.05 10.59 -14.19
N GLY A 395 1.29 10.75 -12.89
CA GLY A 395 1.81 11.99 -12.30
C GLY A 395 0.72 13.01 -12.01
N GLU A 396 1.00 13.92 -11.05
CA GLU A 396 0.07 14.97 -10.61
C GLU A 396 -0.24 15.98 -11.72
N HIS A 397 0.74 16.28 -12.56
CA HIS A 397 0.67 17.28 -13.61
C HIS A 397 1.07 16.67 -14.94
N SER A 398 0.29 17.01 -15.98
CA SER A 398 0.57 16.66 -17.36
C SER A 398 0.36 17.88 -18.23
N ALA A 399 1.33 18.20 -19.06
CA ALA A 399 1.17 19.19 -20.12
C ALA A 399 1.38 18.49 -21.47
N ILE A 400 0.40 18.64 -22.36
CA ILE A 400 0.29 17.89 -23.61
C ILE A 400 0.24 18.89 -24.76
N TRP A 401 1.16 18.76 -25.71
CA TRP A 401 1.19 19.49 -26.97
C TRP A 401 0.83 18.53 -28.11
N THR A 402 -0.09 18.96 -28.97
CA THR A 402 -0.46 18.22 -30.17
C THR A 402 0.26 18.81 -31.36
N TYR A 403 1.09 18.02 -32.02
CA TYR A 403 1.82 18.43 -33.23
C TYR A 403 1.27 17.72 -34.45
N ARG A 404 1.20 18.44 -35.57
CA ARG A 404 0.78 17.91 -36.86
C ARG A 404 1.83 18.09 -37.93
N ARG A 405 1.99 17.09 -38.78
CA ARG A 405 2.85 17.15 -39.97
C ARG A 405 2.15 16.38 -41.07
N ASN A 406 1.72 17.06 -42.12
CA ASN A 406 0.85 16.48 -43.15
C ASN A 406 -0.41 15.86 -42.50
N ASN A 407 -0.66 14.56 -42.72
CA ASN A 407 -1.77 13.82 -42.12
C ASN A 407 -1.44 13.17 -40.77
N TYR A 408 -0.24 13.43 -40.23
CA TYR A 408 0.20 12.87 -38.96
C TYR A 408 -0.14 13.78 -37.81
N GLU A 409 -0.63 13.18 -36.73
CA GLU A 409 -0.80 13.82 -35.44
C GLU A 409 0.00 13.06 -34.39
N VAL A 410 0.78 13.79 -33.59
CA VAL A 410 1.58 13.23 -32.50
C VAL A 410 1.35 14.02 -31.22
N PHE A 411 1.38 13.31 -30.11
CA PHE A 411 1.19 13.88 -28.77
C PHE A 411 2.53 13.90 -28.07
N VAL A 412 2.95 15.10 -27.69
CA VAL A 412 4.15 15.34 -26.91
C VAL A 412 3.69 15.71 -25.51
N SER A 413 4.13 15.00 -24.48
CA SER A 413 3.78 15.40 -23.11
C SER A 413 4.96 15.40 -22.16
N ILE A 414 4.80 16.20 -21.11
CA ILE A 414 5.63 16.13 -19.91
C ILE A 414 4.75 15.86 -18.70
N ASP A 415 5.08 14.78 -18.00
CA ASP A 415 4.35 14.25 -16.87
C ASP A 415 5.24 14.31 -15.62
N TYR A 416 4.72 14.82 -14.50
CA TYR A 416 5.50 15.08 -13.28
C TYR A 416 4.60 15.34 -12.06
N PRO A 417 5.12 15.27 -10.82
CA PRO A 417 6.42 14.72 -10.44
C PRO A 417 6.33 13.20 -10.18
N PHE A 418 7.35 12.45 -10.63
CA PHE A 418 7.54 11.05 -10.25
C PHE A 418 8.65 10.90 -9.20
N GLN A 419 8.56 9.86 -8.36
CA GLN A 419 9.59 9.54 -7.36
C GLN A 419 10.69 8.62 -7.90
N GLN A 420 10.34 7.75 -8.84
CA GLN A 420 11.21 6.72 -9.39
C GLN A 420 10.90 6.54 -10.88
N TRP A 421 11.63 5.64 -11.53
CA TRP A 421 11.32 5.23 -12.90
C TRP A 421 9.83 4.89 -13.05
N HIS A 422 9.17 5.54 -14.00
CA HIS A 422 7.78 5.28 -14.36
C HIS A 422 7.72 4.62 -15.74
N GLU A 423 7.26 3.36 -15.78
CA GLU A 423 7.21 2.57 -17.02
C GLU A 423 5.87 2.82 -17.75
N LEU A 424 5.88 3.74 -18.73
CA LEU A 424 4.68 4.12 -19.48
C LEU A 424 4.02 2.97 -20.22
N ILE A 425 4.77 1.93 -20.59
CA ILE A 425 4.20 0.76 -21.26
C ILE A 425 3.09 0.15 -20.40
N ILE A 426 3.27 0.09 -19.07
CA ILE A 426 2.25 -0.42 -18.14
C ILE A 426 0.99 0.46 -18.20
N CYS A 427 1.13 1.79 -18.31
CA CYS A 427 0.00 2.71 -18.47
C CYS A 427 -0.80 2.41 -19.73
N TYR A 428 -0.11 2.29 -20.87
CA TYR A 428 -0.76 2.04 -22.14
C TYR A 428 -1.37 0.64 -22.21
N GLU A 429 -0.73 -0.38 -21.61
CA GLU A 429 -1.33 -1.70 -21.45
C GLU A 429 -2.62 -1.66 -20.63
N ASN A 430 -2.65 -0.87 -19.56
CA ASN A 430 -3.86 -0.63 -18.78
C ASN A 430 -4.93 0.15 -19.55
N GLN A 431 -4.56 0.91 -20.59
CA GLN A 431 -5.50 1.54 -21.52
C GLN A 431 -5.85 0.63 -22.70
N GLY A 432 -5.44 -0.65 -22.67
CA GLY A 432 -5.84 -1.66 -23.65
C GLY A 432 -4.91 -1.77 -24.85
N LYS A 433 -3.72 -1.17 -24.80
CA LYS A 433 -2.65 -1.43 -25.77
C LYS A 433 -1.93 -2.74 -25.45
N GLU A 434 -1.26 -3.33 -26.42
CA GLU A 434 -0.40 -4.49 -26.25
C GLU A 434 1.02 -4.13 -26.67
N LEU A 435 2.02 -4.52 -25.87
CA LEU A 435 3.42 -4.28 -26.23
C LEU A 435 3.85 -5.21 -27.37
N ALA A 436 4.13 -4.64 -28.54
CA ALA A 436 4.69 -5.36 -29.68
C ALA A 436 6.22 -5.45 -29.62
N SER A 437 6.90 -4.34 -29.30
CA SER A 437 8.35 -4.31 -29.12
C SER A 437 8.78 -3.25 -28.11
N ARG A 438 9.92 -3.49 -27.44
CA ARG A 438 10.58 -2.53 -26.54
C ARG A 438 12.08 -2.52 -26.84
N LYS A 439 12.66 -1.34 -27.02
CA LYS A 439 14.10 -1.14 -27.19
C LYS A 439 14.55 0.03 -26.33
N VAL A 440 15.69 -0.12 -25.66
CA VAL A 440 16.34 0.96 -24.92
C VAL A 440 17.44 1.54 -25.79
N LEU A 441 17.30 2.80 -26.18
CA LEU A 441 18.33 3.54 -26.86
C LEU A 441 19.26 4.16 -25.81
N PRO A 442 20.59 4.00 -25.96
CA PRO A 442 21.54 4.47 -24.96
C PRO A 442 21.48 5.98 -24.79
N SER A 443 21.80 6.43 -23.58
CA SER A 443 22.04 7.84 -23.26
C SER A 443 23.25 8.34 -24.04
N ASP A 444 23.19 9.56 -24.56
CA ASP A 444 24.40 10.34 -24.86
C ASP A 444 24.66 11.32 -23.70
N ASN A 445 25.77 12.07 -23.73
CA ASN A 445 26.12 13.00 -22.65
C ASN A 445 25.08 14.14 -22.47
N GLU A 446 24.20 14.38 -23.44
CA GLU A 446 23.25 15.49 -23.45
C GLU A 446 21.80 15.06 -23.16
N LEU A 447 21.44 13.79 -23.37
CA LEU A 447 20.08 13.30 -23.28
C LEU A 447 19.97 12.01 -22.48
N PRO A 448 18.89 11.84 -21.68
CA PRO A 448 18.61 10.59 -20.99
C PRO A 448 18.44 9.41 -21.97
N PRO A 449 18.67 8.17 -21.52
CA PRO A 449 18.35 6.99 -22.31
C PRO A 449 16.86 6.97 -22.67
N ILE A 450 16.54 6.64 -23.92
CA ILE A 450 15.17 6.66 -24.46
C ILE A 450 14.66 5.23 -24.48
N VAL A 451 13.50 4.99 -23.88
CA VAL A 451 12.74 3.77 -24.12
C VAL A 451 11.84 4.02 -25.31
N TYR A 452 12.05 3.23 -26.35
CA TYR A 452 11.19 3.21 -27.53
C TYR A 452 10.37 1.92 -27.52
N ALA A 453 9.07 2.06 -27.69
CA ALA A 453 8.13 0.95 -27.70
C ALA A 453 7.17 1.07 -28.87
N GLU A 454 6.80 -0.08 -29.42
CA GLU A 454 5.72 -0.21 -30.38
C GLU A 454 4.52 -0.85 -29.66
N LEU A 455 3.39 -0.16 -29.71
CA LEU A 455 2.16 -0.52 -29.03
C LEU A 455 1.11 -0.87 -30.07
N ALA A 456 0.57 -2.08 -30.02
CA ALA A 456 -0.55 -2.48 -30.84
C ALA A 456 -1.87 -2.20 -30.10
N SER A 457 -2.92 -1.91 -30.84
CA SER A 457 -4.28 -1.84 -30.30
C SER A 457 -5.05 -3.08 -30.77
N PRO A 458 -6.04 -3.58 -30.02
CA PRO A 458 -6.88 -4.71 -30.45
C PRO A 458 -7.59 -4.48 -31.79
N SER A 459 -7.82 -3.22 -32.16
CA SER A 459 -8.39 -2.80 -33.45
C SER A 459 -7.41 -2.90 -34.63
N GLY A 460 -6.16 -3.32 -34.39
CA GLY A 460 -5.10 -3.40 -35.40
C GLY A 460 -4.31 -2.11 -35.62
N HIS A 461 -4.62 -1.01 -34.92
CA HIS A 461 -3.84 0.22 -35.02
C HIS A 461 -2.57 0.15 -34.18
N THR A 462 -1.45 0.51 -34.78
CA THR A 462 -0.15 0.59 -34.11
C THR A 462 0.06 1.99 -33.53
N SER A 463 0.90 2.14 -32.52
CA SER A 463 1.32 3.44 -31.99
C SER A 463 2.80 3.34 -31.61
N LEU A 464 3.59 4.34 -32.00
CA LEU A 464 4.99 4.44 -31.62
C LEU A 464 5.09 5.31 -30.37
N LEU A 465 5.83 4.84 -29.38
CA LEU A 465 6.04 5.54 -28.12
C LEU A 465 7.54 5.71 -27.89
N ALA A 466 8.00 6.95 -27.70
CA ALA A 466 9.35 7.24 -27.21
C ALA A 466 9.22 7.99 -25.90
N PHE A 467 9.91 7.55 -24.84
CA PHE A 467 9.91 8.26 -23.58
C PHE A 467 11.23 8.16 -22.81
N CYS A 468 11.47 9.13 -21.95
CA CYS A 468 12.60 9.13 -21.03
C CYS A 468 12.25 9.87 -19.73
N LEU A 469 13.10 9.72 -18.72
CA LEU A 469 12.94 10.38 -17.45
C LEU A 469 14.24 11.10 -17.04
N PHE A 470 14.09 12.29 -16.47
CA PHE A 470 15.19 13.06 -15.89
C PHE A 470 14.77 13.74 -14.59
N ARG A 471 15.73 13.97 -13.70
CA ARG A 471 15.52 14.70 -12.45
C ARG A 471 15.49 16.20 -12.70
N ARG A 472 15.02 16.99 -11.72
CA ARG A 472 15.03 18.47 -11.77
C ARG A 472 16.39 19.06 -12.17
N SER A 473 17.50 18.51 -11.67
CA SER A 473 18.88 18.88 -12.05
C SER A 473 19.23 18.59 -13.51
N GLY A 474 18.35 17.90 -14.23
CA GLY A 474 18.60 17.34 -15.55
C GLY A 474 19.26 15.96 -15.52
N ALA A 475 19.64 15.42 -14.36
CA ALA A 475 20.27 14.09 -14.31
C ALA A 475 19.36 13.01 -14.92
N ALA A 476 19.91 12.24 -15.86
CA ALA A 476 19.19 11.17 -16.55
C ALA A 476 18.88 10.00 -15.62
N LEU A 477 17.68 9.43 -15.70
CA LEU A 477 17.35 8.16 -15.05
C LEU A 477 17.58 6.99 -16.00
N GLN A 478 18.07 5.87 -15.45
CA GLN A 478 18.29 4.65 -16.21
C GLN A 478 17.02 3.77 -16.23
N PRO A 479 16.57 3.30 -17.41
CA PRO A 479 15.47 2.35 -17.51
C PRO A 479 15.86 1.01 -16.88
N PRO A 480 14.91 0.28 -16.27
CA PRO A 480 15.13 -1.09 -15.87
C PRO A 480 15.45 -1.97 -17.10
N PRO A 481 16.37 -2.94 -16.95
CA PRO A 481 16.75 -3.84 -18.03
C PRO A 481 15.56 -4.67 -18.50
N ASP A 482 15.55 -4.99 -19.79
CA ASP A 482 14.48 -5.73 -20.45
C ASP A 482 14.49 -7.19 -20.00
N THR A 483 13.80 -7.52 -18.91
CA THR A 483 13.86 -8.88 -18.35
C THR A 483 12.56 -9.31 -17.73
N LYS A 484 11.88 -10.24 -18.42
CA LYS A 484 10.91 -11.15 -17.80
C LYS A 484 11.68 -12.08 -16.86
N GLY A 485 11.49 -11.97 -15.54
CA GLY A 485 12.02 -12.95 -14.58
C GLY A 485 12.34 -12.43 -13.16
N VAL A 486 12.25 -13.33 -12.18
CA VAL A 486 12.43 -13.07 -10.74
C VAL A 486 13.85 -12.59 -10.39
N ALA A 487 14.87 -13.00 -11.14
CA ALA A 487 16.28 -12.63 -10.90
C ALA A 487 16.60 -11.17 -11.27
N ALA A 488 15.97 -10.62 -12.31
CA ALA A 488 16.13 -9.22 -12.70
C ALA A 488 15.47 -8.25 -11.71
N ASN A 489 14.36 -8.68 -11.09
CA ASN A 489 13.74 -7.97 -9.98
C ASN A 489 14.67 -7.86 -8.77
N LEU A 490 15.62 -8.78 -8.57
CA LEU A 490 16.58 -8.74 -7.47
C LEU A 490 17.79 -7.84 -7.80
N HIS A 491 18.30 -7.90 -9.04
CA HIS A 491 19.43 -7.08 -9.50
C HIS A 491 19.06 -5.60 -9.68
N GLY A 492 17.88 -5.33 -10.26
CA GLY A 492 17.31 -3.98 -10.35
C GLY A 492 16.94 -3.37 -9.00
N ARG A 493 16.80 -4.19 -7.94
CA ARG A 493 16.63 -3.70 -6.55
C ARG A 493 17.94 -3.25 -5.94
N PHE A 494 19.05 -3.93 -6.23
CA PHE A 494 20.37 -3.55 -5.75
C PHE A 494 20.87 -2.25 -6.41
N SER A 495 20.66 -2.08 -7.72
CA SER A 495 21.01 -0.84 -8.41
C SER A 495 20.16 0.35 -7.94
N ARG A 496 18.86 0.15 -7.66
CA ARG A 496 17.98 1.19 -7.09
C ARG A 496 18.38 1.64 -5.69
N ILE A 497 18.95 0.76 -4.86
CA ILE A 497 19.47 1.12 -3.53
C ILE A 497 20.74 1.97 -3.66
N LEU A 498 21.53 1.75 -4.71
CA LEU A 498 22.74 2.53 -4.99
C LEU A 498 22.41 3.89 -5.64
N ASP A 499 21.49 3.94 -6.61
CA ASP A 499 21.00 5.19 -7.23
C ASP A 499 20.21 6.09 -6.26
N ALA A 500 19.70 5.51 -5.16
CA ALA A 500 18.99 6.24 -4.12
C ALA A 500 19.91 7.07 -3.20
N GLY A 501 21.22 6.81 -3.23
CA GLY A 501 22.17 7.39 -2.28
C GLY A 501 22.56 8.84 -2.55
N GLU A 502 22.56 9.28 -3.81
CA GLU A 502 23.19 10.57 -4.17
C GLU A 502 22.20 11.69 -4.55
N ASN A 503 21.02 11.39 -5.10
CA ASN A 503 20.11 12.42 -5.66
C ASN A 503 18.61 12.00 -5.64
N SER A 504 18.18 11.16 -4.69
CA SER A 504 16.82 10.55 -4.63
C SER A 504 15.65 11.49 -4.26
N HIS A 505 15.87 12.79 -4.42
CA HIS A 505 15.15 13.84 -3.71
C HIS A 505 14.59 14.93 -4.63
N GLU A 506 14.96 14.87 -5.90
CA GLU A 506 14.49 15.77 -6.92
C GLU A 506 13.23 15.21 -7.57
N PRO A 507 12.22 16.07 -7.89
CA PRO A 507 11.10 15.63 -8.69
C PRO A 507 11.62 15.14 -10.04
N THR A 508 11.11 13.98 -10.48
CA THR A 508 11.42 13.43 -11.79
C THR A 508 10.36 13.89 -12.78
N TYR A 509 10.81 14.28 -13.97
CA TYR A 509 9.99 14.65 -15.10
C TYR A 509 10.12 13.57 -16.17
N GLN A 510 8.98 13.18 -16.74
CA GLN A 510 8.92 12.23 -17.83
C GLN A 510 8.50 12.94 -19.10
N VAL A 511 9.29 12.80 -20.16
CA VAL A 511 8.94 13.33 -21.47
C VAL A 511 8.59 12.16 -22.38
N GLN A 512 7.42 12.22 -23.01
CA GLN A 512 6.98 11.23 -23.98
C GLN A 512 6.53 11.85 -25.29
N VAL A 513 6.72 11.09 -26.37
CA VAL A 513 6.14 11.33 -27.69
C VAL A 513 5.37 10.07 -28.07
N LEU A 514 4.05 10.21 -28.21
CA LEU A 514 3.14 9.17 -28.68
C LEU A 514 2.68 9.52 -30.10
N ALA A 515 2.92 8.61 -31.03
CA ALA A 515 2.52 8.75 -32.44
C ALA A 515 1.58 7.60 -32.83
N PRO A 516 0.26 7.81 -32.85
CA PRO A 516 -0.68 6.84 -33.39
C PRO A 516 -0.46 6.64 -34.89
N ILE A 517 -0.40 5.38 -35.33
CA ILE A 517 -0.35 4.99 -36.74
C ILE A 517 -1.76 4.57 -37.15
N LEU A 518 -2.42 5.41 -37.93
CA LEU A 518 -3.77 5.14 -38.43
C LEU A 518 -3.76 4.14 -39.58
N ASN A 519 -2.79 4.26 -40.51
CA ASN A 519 -2.56 3.34 -41.62
C ASN A 519 -1.07 2.96 -41.69
N GLU A 520 -0.76 1.68 -41.93
CA GLU A 520 0.64 1.23 -42.10
C GLU A 520 1.32 1.80 -43.35
N SER A 521 0.55 2.17 -44.39
CA SER A 521 1.07 2.91 -45.55
C SER A 521 1.59 4.30 -45.18
N ASP A 522 1.13 4.82 -44.04
CA ASP A 522 1.45 6.13 -43.49
C ASP A 522 2.38 5.96 -42.27
N ARG A 523 3.17 4.88 -42.18
CA ARG A 523 4.08 4.72 -41.04
C ARG A 523 5.20 5.76 -41.10
N LEU A 524 5.26 6.64 -40.09
CA LEU A 524 6.39 7.54 -39.86
C LEU A 524 7.67 6.73 -39.62
N SER A 525 8.82 7.25 -40.04
CA SER A 525 10.08 6.60 -39.70
C SER A 525 10.28 6.62 -38.18
N ASP A 526 10.71 5.50 -37.61
CA ASP A 526 11.12 5.38 -36.22
C ASP A 526 12.07 6.54 -35.82
N GLN A 527 12.98 6.90 -36.72
CA GLN A 527 13.95 7.97 -36.51
C GLN A 527 13.29 9.34 -36.35
N ALA A 528 12.24 9.67 -37.12
CA ALA A 528 11.56 10.95 -36.99
C ALA A 528 10.89 11.13 -35.61
N ILE A 529 10.37 10.04 -35.02
CA ILE A 529 9.79 10.08 -33.67
C ILE A 529 10.89 10.23 -32.61
N ILE A 530 12.01 9.53 -32.79
CA ILE A 530 13.17 9.65 -31.90
C ILE A 530 13.76 11.06 -31.96
N ASP A 531 13.93 11.63 -33.15
CA ASP A 531 14.48 12.98 -33.34
C ASP A 531 13.58 14.05 -32.72
N LEU A 532 12.26 13.94 -32.92
CA LEU A 532 11.28 14.81 -32.26
C LEU A 532 11.36 14.68 -30.74
N HIS A 533 11.41 13.45 -30.21
CA HIS A 533 11.53 13.20 -28.77
C HIS A 533 12.83 13.80 -28.21
N GLN A 534 13.96 13.60 -28.87
CA GLN A 534 15.25 14.16 -28.47
C GLN A 534 15.20 15.69 -28.44
N GLN A 535 14.67 16.33 -29.48
CA GLN A 535 14.62 17.79 -29.58
C GLN A 535 13.72 18.39 -28.50
N VAL A 536 12.52 17.84 -28.31
CA VAL A 536 11.60 18.25 -27.24
C VAL A 536 12.25 18.04 -25.87
N THR A 537 12.89 16.89 -25.64
CA THR A 537 13.53 16.58 -24.37
C THR A 537 14.64 17.58 -24.03
N ARG A 538 15.47 17.99 -25.00
CA ARG A 538 16.48 19.05 -24.78
C ARG A 538 15.81 20.35 -24.33
N THR A 539 14.77 20.79 -25.05
CA THR A 539 14.05 22.03 -24.74
C THR A 539 13.41 21.96 -23.35
N LEU A 540 12.62 20.93 -23.08
CA LEU A 540 11.92 20.77 -21.80
C LEU A 540 12.87 20.60 -20.61
N ARG A 541 13.97 19.84 -20.77
CA ARG A 541 14.99 19.71 -19.73
C ARG A 541 15.64 21.05 -19.39
N SER A 542 15.95 21.87 -20.39
CA SER A 542 16.49 23.21 -20.18
C SER A 542 15.47 24.17 -19.54
N LEU A 543 14.20 24.04 -19.90
CA LEU A 543 13.11 24.84 -19.36
C LEU A 543 12.79 24.50 -17.91
N VAL A 544 12.80 23.21 -17.56
CA VAL A 544 12.65 22.77 -16.17
C VAL A 544 13.72 23.44 -15.32
N ALA A 545 15.00 23.34 -15.69
CA ALA A 545 16.11 23.98 -14.98
C ALA A 545 15.94 25.52 -14.86
N ALA A 546 15.53 26.17 -15.96
CA ALA A 546 15.31 27.61 -15.99
C ALA A 546 14.13 28.06 -15.10
N LYS A 547 13.00 27.33 -15.14
CA LYS A 547 11.80 27.62 -14.34
C LYS A 547 12.00 27.28 -12.87
N THR A 548 12.95 26.41 -12.55
CA THR A 548 13.23 25.98 -11.18
C THR A 548 14.26 26.81 -10.45
N GLY A 549 14.96 27.72 -11.14
CA GLY A 549 15.92 28.65 -10.56
C GLY A 549 17.35 28.10 -10.39
N ASP A 550 17.66 26.95 -10.99
CA ASP A 550 19.00 26.34 -10.95
C ASP A 550 19.86 26.93 -12.08
N ARG A 551 20.63 27.99 -11.81
CA ARG A 551 21.72 28.48 -12.66
C ARG A 551 23.02 28.60 -11.88
#